data_AF-A0A9D3VKR6-F1
#
_entry.id   AF-A0A9D3VKR6-F1
#
_cell.length_a   1.000
_cell.length_b   1.000
_cell.length_c   1.000
_cell.angle_alpha   90.00
_cell.angle_beta   90.00
_cell.angle_gamma   90.00
#
_symmetry.space_group_name_H-M   'P 1'
#
loop_
_entity.id
_entity.type
_entity.pdbx_description
1 polymer ?
#
loop_
_entity_poly.entity_id
_entity_poly.type
_entity_poly.pdbx_seq_one_letter_code
_entity_poly.pdbx_strand_id
1 'polypeptide(L)'
;MELIESLDLSMNQLNGEILPSFSDLNFLNHFNVSDNNLTGQIPTSIQLQSFENLSYVDNHLCGPPLTKNCTTKGFSMILRIMEVAIKEVK
;
A
#
# COMPACT_ATOMS: atom_id res chain seq x y z
N MET A 1 19.34 0.59 3.03
CA MET A 1 18.06 0.95 3.68
C MET A 1 17.86 2.42 3.41
N GLU A 2 16.85 2.76 2.64
CA GLU A 2 16.46 4.16 2.47
C GLU A 2 15.59 4.54 3.68
N LEU A 3 15.94 5.64 4.33
CA LEU A 3 15.17 6.19 5.45
C LEU A 3 14.10 7.09 4.84
N ILE A 4 12.88 6.55 4.72
CA ILE A 4 11.73 7.33 4.25
C ILE A 4 10.85 7.61 5.47
N GLU A 5 10.68 8.89 5.78
CA GLU A 5 9.86 9.35 6.90
C GLU A 5 8.44 9.73 6.47
N SER A 6 8.25 10.09 5.20
CA SER A 6 6.95 10.49 4.65
C SER A 6 6.82 9.97 3.24
N LEU A 7 5.69 9.32 2.95
CA LEU A 7 5.36 8.81 1.64
C LEU A 7 3.90 9.12 1.32
N ASP A 8 3.68 10.14 0.50
CA ASP A 8 2.36 10.48 -0.03
C ASP A 8 2.32 10.14 -1.52
N LEU A 9 1.46 9.18 -1.86
CA LEU A 9 1.19 8.69 -3.20
C LEU A 9 -0.30 8.84 -3.54
N SER A 10 -1.04 9.61 -2.74
CA SER A 10 -2.47 9.80 -2.93
C SER A 10 -2.80 10.47 -4.26
N MET A 11 -4.02 10.27 -4.75
CA MET A 11 -4.55 10.92 -5.97
C MET A 11 -3.74 10.62 -7.23
N ASN A 12 -3.32 9.37 -7.39
CA ASN A 12 -2.60 8.89 -8.56
C ASN A 12 -3.39 7.82 -9.32
N GLN A 13 -2.80 7.29 -10.38
CA GLN A 13 -3.36 6.18 -11.16
C GLN A 13 -2.60 4.86 -10.89
N LEU A 14 -2.03 4.72 -9.69
CA LEU A 14 -1.30 3.50 -9.32
C LEU A 14 -2.24 2.31 -9.31
N ASN A 15 -1.74 1.16 -9.78
CA ASN A 15 -2.50 -0.07 -9.84
C ASN A 15 -1.64 -1.26 -9.39
N GLY A 16 -2.27 -2.41 -9.18
CA GLY A 16 -1.60 -3.59 -8.65
C GLY A 16 -1.59 -3.64 -7.13
N GLU A 17 -0.71 -4.47 -6.55
CA GLU A 17 -0.66 -4.75 -5.11
C GLU A 17 0.42 -3.93 -4.41
N ILE A 18 0.19 -3.61 -3.13
CA ILE A 18 1.24 -3.09 -2.24
C ILE A 18 2.22 -4.23 -1.99
N LEU A 19 3.48 -4.04 -2.39
CA LEU A 19 4.49 -5.10 -2.30
C LEU A 19 4.86 -5.40 -0.84
N PRO A 20 5.16 -6.67 -0.49
CA PRO A 20 5.61 -7.02 0.86
C PRO A 20 6.85 -6.26 1.35
N SER A 21 7.70 -5.76 0.44
CA SER A 21 8.86 -4.94 0.79
C SER A 21 8.49 -3.58 1.41
N PHE A 22 7.23 -3.12 1.28
CA PHE A 22 6.76 -1.94 2.01
C PHE A 22 6.72 -2.18 3.52
N SER A 23 6.66 -3.44 3.96
CA SER A 23 6.83 -3.79 5.37
C SER A 23 8.23 -3.47 5.90
N ASP A 24 9.22 -3.22 5.04
CA ASP A 24 10.58 -2.85 5.44
C ASP A 24 10.75 -1.33 5.67
N LEU A 25 9.75 -0.51 5.34
CA LEU A 25 9.80 0.96 5.42
C LEU A 25 9.61 1.50 6.86
N ASN A 26 10.26 0.86 7.85
CA ASN A 26 10.06 0.97 9.30
C ASN A 26 10.14 2.37 9.94
N PHE A 27 10.38 3.44 9.17
CA PHE A 27 10.58 4.81 9.65
C PHE A 27 9.56 5.82 9.13
N LEU A 28 8.55 5.39 8.35
CA LEU A 28 7.41 6.22 7.97
C LEU A 28 6.64 6.78 9.18
N ASN A 29 6.61 8.10 9.29
CA ASN A 29 5.70 8.86 10.14
C ASN A 29 4.43 9.27 9.40
N HIS A 30 4.48 9.35 8.07
CA HIS A 30 3.34 9.64 7.22
C HIS A 30 3.30 8.69 6.04
N PHE A 31 2.11 8.16 5.76
CA PHE A 31 1.87 7.27 4.64
C PHE A 31 0.46 7.52 4.10
N ASN A 32 0.33 7.76 2.80
CA ASN A 32 -0.96 7.88 2.16
C ASN A 32 -0.90 7.29 0.74
N VAL A 33 -1.83 6.37 0.43
CA VAL A 33 -2.02 5.79 -0.91
C VAL A 33 -3.48 5.91 -1.36
N SER A 34 -4.26 6.79 -0.73
CA SER A 34 -5.67 7.00 -1.06
C SER A 34 -5.88 7.39 -2.52
N ASP A 35 -7.10 7.23 -3.03
CA ASP A 35 -7.46 7.70 -4.37
C ASP A 35 -6.56 7.13 -5.47
N ASN A 36 -6.49 5.81 -5.54
CA ASN A 36 -5.70 5.06 -6.52
C ASN A 36 -6.48 3.81 -6.99
N ASN A 37 -5.88 3.03 -7.90
CA ASN A 37 -6.43 1.78 -8.40
C ASN A 37 -5.72 0.54 -7.79
N LEU A 38 -5.19 0.66 -6.56
CA LEU A 38 -4.52 -0.46 -5.88
C LEU A 38 -5.51 -1.56 -5.52
N THR A 39 -5.04 -2.80 -5.55
CA THR A 39 -5.84 -4.01 -5.35
C THR A 39 -5.14 -4.95 -4.36
N GLY A 40 -5.87 -5.93 -3.84
CA GLY A 40 -5.27 -6.99 -3.03
C GLY A 40 -5.15 -6.66 -1.54
N GLN A 41 -4.39 -7.48 -0.83
CA GLN A 41 -4.24 -7.37 0.61
C GLN A 41 -3.16 -6.36 0.98
N ILE A 42 -3.42 -5.52 1.99
CA ILE A 42 -2.38 -4.69 2.61
C ILE A 42 -1.36 -5.61 3.30
N PRO A 43 -0.06 -5.54 2.96
CA PRO A 43 0.96 -6.37 3.58
C PRO A 43 0.95 -6.26 5.10
N THR A 44 1.07 -7.39 5.77
CA THR A 44 1.17 -7.41 7.24
C THR A 44 2.51 -6.85 7.68
N SER A 45 2.47 -5.79 8.49
CA SER A 45 3.62 -5.16 9.14
C SER A 45 3.16 -4.53 10.47
N ILE A 46 4.06 -3.92 11.23
CA ILE A 46 3.65 -3.12 12.39
C ILE A 46 3.18 -1.73 11.91
N GLN A 47 3.87 -1.18 10.94
CA GLN A 47 3.75 0.22 10.58
C GLN A 47 2.60 0.50 9.61
N LEU A 48 2.42 -0.27 8.54
CA LEU A 48 1.28 -0.08 7.64
C LEU A 48 -0.05 -0.21 8.40
N GLN A 49 -0.10 -1.09 9.38
CA GLN A 49 -1.24 -1.31 10.27
C GLN A 49 -1.46 -0.19 11.30
N SER A 50 -0.46 0.68 11.52
CA SER A 50 -0.58 1.83 12.42
C SER A 50 -1.22 3.07 11.77
N PHE A 51 -1.27 3.13 10.44
CA PHE A 51 -1.87 4.26 9.73
C PHE A 51 -3.40 4.17 9.71
N GLU A 52 -4.04 5.33 9.66
CA GLU A 52 -5.50 5.42 9.65
C GLU A 52 -6.09 4.81 8.37
N ASN A 53 -7.34 4.34 8.44
CA ASN A 53 -8.07 3.82 7.28
C ASN A 53 -8.12 4.81 6.12
N LEU A 54 -8.14 6.12 6.40
CA LEU A 54 -8.11 7.19 5.40
C LEU A 54 -6.89 7.11 4.48
N SER A 55 -5.77 6.56 4.95
CA SER A 55 -4.55 6.39 4.16
C SER A 55 -4.70 5.39 3.01
N TYR A 56 -5.82 4.65 2.97
CA TYR A 56 -6.07 3.54 2.07
C TYR A 56 -7.43 3.62 1.34
N VAL A 57 -8.20 4.70 1.54
CA VAL A 57 -9.54 4.83 0.94
C VAL A 57 -9.46 4.98 -0.58
N ASP A 58 -10.61 4.81 -1.23
CA ASP A 58 -10.74 4.96 -2.68
C ASP A 58 -9.73 4.10 -3.45
N ASN A 59 -9.60 2.84 -3.00
CA ASN A 59 -8.84 1.76 -3.62
C ASN A 59 -9.63 0.44 -3.52
N HIS A 60 -9.12 -0.63 -4.13
CA HIS A 60 -9.67 -1.99 -4.04
C HIS A 60 -8.97 -2.87 -3.00
N LEU A 61 -8.30 -2.26 -2.02
CA LEU A 61 -7.55 -2.93 -0.97
C LEU A 61 -8.46 -3.68 0.02
N CYS A 62 -7.87 -4.61 0.77
CA CYS A 62 -8.48 -5.36 1.87
C CYS A 62 -7.45 -5.75 2.93
N GLY A 63 -7.92 -6.22 4.09
CA GLY A 63 -7.08 -6.59 5.23
C GLY A 63 -6.74 -5.39 6.13
N PRO A 64 -6.18 -5.65 7.33
CA PRO A 64 -5.90 -4.58 8.31
C PRO A 64 -4.96 -3.50 7.75
N PRO A 65 -5.20 -2.20 8.06
CA PRO A 65 -6.14 -1.69 9.08
C PRO A 65 -7.60 -1.60 8.63
N LEU A 66 -7.91 -1.86 7.35
CA LEU A 66 -9.28 -1.81 6.84
C LEU A 66 -10.17 -2.89 7.49
N THR A 67 -11.44 -2.55 7.68
CA THR A 67 -12.47 -3.52 8.14
C THR A 67 -12.91 -4.49 7.05
N LYS A 68 -12.50 -4.25 5.80
CA LYS A 68 -12.81 -5.09 4.64
C LYS A 68 -11.92 -6.33 4.65
N ASN A 69 -12.53 -7.49 4.88
CA ASN A 69 -11.83 -8.78 4.83
C ASN A 69 -11.50 -9.18 3.39
N CYS A 70 -10.30 -9.77 3.20
CA CYS A 70 -9.93 -10.37 1.93
C CYS A 70 -10.64 -11.73 1.79
N THR A 71 -11.53 -11.86 0.80
CA THR A 71 -12.14 -13.16 0.50
C THR A 71 -11.20 -13.94 -0.41
N THR A 72 -10.75 -15.11 0.06
CA THR A 72 -9.86 -16.00 -0.71
C THR A 72 -10.62 -16.61 -1.89
N LYS A 73 -10.73 -15.89 -2.99
CA LYS A 73 -10.84 -16.51 -4.32
C LYS A 73 -9.46 -16.43 -4.96
N GLY A 74 -8.78 -17.58 -4.94
CA GLY A 74 -7.51 -17.73 -5.62
C GLY A 74 -7.66 -17.38 -7.10
N PHE A 75 -6.85 -16.43 -7.55
CA PHE A 75 -5.93 -16.59 -8.67
C PHE A 75 -4.90 -15.47 -8.57
N SER A 76 -3.66 -15.86 -8.27
CA SER A 76 -2.47 -15.04 -8.46
C SER A 76 -2.26 -14.86 -9.96
N MET A 77 -2.28 -13.62 -10.43
CA MET A 77 -1.52 -13.25 -11.62
C MET A 77 -0.83 -11.93 -11.28
N ILE A 78 0.44 -12.06 -10.93
CA ILE A 78 1.35 -10.97 -10.66
C ILE A 78 1.27 -9.94 -11.80
N LEU A 79 0.73 -8.74 -11.51
CA LEU A 79 1.22 -7.50 -12.09
C LEU A 79 1.94 -6.76 -10.96
N ARG A 80 3.27 -6.93 -10.87
CA ARG A 80 4.10 -6.16 -9.94
C ARG A 80 4.27 -4.76 -10.48
N ILE A 81 3.47 -3.78 -10.07
CA ILE A 81 3.88 -2.39 -10.25
C ILE A 81 3.45 -1.50 -9.07
N MET A 82 4.14 -1.68 -7.94
CA MET A 82 4.62 -0.53 -7.15
C MET A 82 6.09 -0.22 -7.51
N GLU A 83 6.51 -0.42 -8.77
CA GLU A 83 7.82 0.07 -9.21
C GLU A 83 7.82 1.58 -9.50
N VAL A 84 6.65 2.17 -9.80
CA VAL A 84 6.57 3.59 -10.20
C VAL A 84 6.68 4.53 -8.98
N ALA A 85 6.09 4.15 -7.84
CA ALA A 85 5.96 5.04 -6.69
C ALA A 85 7.28 5.40 -5.99
N ILE A 86 8.29 4.53 -5.99
CA ILE A 86 9.58 4.80 -5.33
C ILE A 86 10.63 5.32 -6.33
N LYS A 87 10.52 4.97 -7.63
CA LYS A 87 11.48 5.43 -8.64
C LYS A 87 11.32 6.93 -8.99
N GLU A 88 10.13 7.49 -8.86
CA GLU A 88 9.84 8.91 -9.19
C GLU A 88 9.99 9.88 -7.99
N VAL A 89 10.34 9.38 -6.79
CA VAL A 89 10.63 10.21 -5.59
C VAL A 89 12.15 10.43 -5.44
N LYS A 90 12.91 10.30 -6.53
CA LYS A 90 14.33 10.71 -6.63
C LYS A 90 14.51 11.87 -7.59
#